data_AF-A0A2M9T1N8-F1
#
_entry.id   AF-A0A2M9T1N8-F1
#
_cell.length_a   1.000
_cell.length_b   1.000
_cell.length_c   1.000
_cell.angle_alpha   90.00
_cell.angle_beta   90.00
_cell.angle_gamma   90.00
#
_symmetry.space_group_name_H-M   'P 1'
#
loop_
_entity.id
_entity.type
_entity.pdbx_description
1 polymer ?
#
loop_
_entity_poly.entity_id
_entity_poly.type
_entity_poly.pdbx_seq_one_letter_code
_entity_poly.pdbx_strand_id
1 'polypeptide(L)' 'METKEKEQVLELLISYEQKGLKEGVKKGLQQEKRQIAKKMLVKGYDIQTIHELTELPIEEIEKLK' A
#
# COMPACT_ATOMS: atom_id res chain seq x y z
N MET A 1 -32.27 9.09 -23.53
CA MET A 1 -30.90 9.63 -23.56
C MET A 1 -30.49 10.12 -22.18
N GLU A 2 -31.29 10.99 -21.56
CA GLU A 2 -31.01 11.61 -20.25
C GLU A 2 -30.80 10.64 -19.07
N THR A 3 -31.52 9.52 -19.02
CA THR A 3 -31.38 8.52 -17.93
C THR A 3 -30.09 7.71 -18.04
N LYS A 4 -29.72 7.32 -19.27
CA LYS A 4 -28.50 6.57 -19.56
C LYS A 4 -27.23 7.37 -19.25
N GLU A 5 -27.23 8.67 -19.52
CA GLU A 5 -26.11 9.55 -19.21
C GLU A 5 -25.93 9.71 -17.69
N LYS A 6 -27.04 9.82 -16.93
CA LYS A 6 -27.00 9.90 -15.45
C LYS A 6 -26.46 8.61 -14.83
N GLU A 7 -26.87 7.45 -15.34
CA GLU A 7 -26.35 6.14 -14.93
C GLU A 7 -24.84 6.03 -15.20
N GLN A 8 -24.39 6.42 -16.39
CA GLN A 8 -22.97 6.40 -16.76
C GLN A 8 -22.12 7.32 -15.87
N VAL A 9 -22.60 8.52 -15.54
CA VAL A 9 -21.90 9.42 -14.62
C VAL A 9 -21.83 8.84 -13.21
N LEU A 10 -22.91 8.21 -12.73
CA LEU A 10 -22.93 7.57 -11.42
C LEU A 10 -21.96 6.39 -11.34
N GLU A 11 -21.95 5.52 -12.35
CA GLU A 11 -21.00 4.41 -12.44
C GLU A 11 -19.55 4.90 -12.44
N LEU A 12 -19.28 5.98 -13.17
CA LEU A 12 -17.95 6.59 -13.22
C LEU A 12 -17.50 7.09 -11.83
N LEU A 13 -18.37 7.79 -11.10
CA LEU A 13 -18.07 8.29 -9.75
C LEU A 13 -17.78 7.15 -8.77
N ILE A 14 -18.62 6.11 -8.79
CA ILE A 14 -18.43 4.90 -7.96
C ILE A 14 -17.09 4.23 -8.30
N SER A 15 -16.73 4.17 -9.59
CA SER A 15 -15.45 3.57 -10.01
C SER A 15 -14.24 4.32 -9.46
N TYR A 16 -14.30 5.66 -9.39
CA TYR A 16 -13.23 6.48 -8.81
C TYR A 16 -13.13 6.31 -7.30
N GLU A 17 -14.26 6.26 -6.59
CA GLU A 17 -14.28 6.01 -5.15
C GLU A 17 -13.65 4.64 -4.83
N GLN A 18 -14.07 3.59 -5.54
CA GLN A 18 -13.52 2.24 -5.37
C GLN A 18 -12.03 2.18 -5.68
N LYS A 19 -11.58 2.87 -6.73
CA LYS A 19 -10.16 2.96 -7.08
C LYS A 19 -9.37 3.67 -5.99
N GLY A 20 -9.88 4.80 -5.48
CA GLY A 20 -9.27 5.55 -4.39
C GLY A 20 -9.12 4.73 -3.12
N LEU A 21 -10.17 3.98 -2.74
CA LEU A 21 -10.13 3.08 -1.59
C LEU A 21 -9.08 1.98 -1.76
N LYS A 22 -9.04 1.32 -2.93
CA LYS A 22 -8.05 0.27 -3.22
C LYS A 22 -6.62 0.80 -3.17
N GLU A 23 -6.37 1.97 -3.76
CA GLU A 23 -5.06 2.62 -3.72
C GLU A 23 -4.67 3.03 -2.30
N GLY A 24 -5.62 3.55 -1.51
CA GLY A 24 -5.41 3.92 -0.12
C GLY A 24 -4.99 2.73 0.73
N VAL A 25 -5.72 1.60 0.63
CA VAL A 25 -5.39 0.35 1.33
C VAL A 25 -4.00 -0.15 0.92
N LYS A 26 -3.69 -0.18 -0.38
CA LYS A 26 -2.36 -0.61 -0.87
C LYS A 26 -1.23 0.27 -0.32
N LYS A 27 -1.40 1.59 -0.35
CA LYS A 27 -0.41 2.54 0.19
C LYS A 27 -0.25 2.37 1.71
N GLY A 28 -1.34 2.19 2.43
CA GLY A 28 -1.34 1.96 3.88
C GLY A 28 -0.55 0.70 4.25
N LEU A 29 -0.83 -0.42 3.59
CA LEU A 29 -0.12 -1.69 3.82
C LEU A 29 1.39 -1.57 3.54
N GLN A 30 1.76 -0.88 2.45
CA GLN A 30 3.18 -0.66 2.13
C GLN A 30 3.87 0.23 3.18
N GLN A 31 3.20 1.29 3.63
CA GLN A 31 3.72 2.17 4.69
C GLN A 31 3.89 1.42 6.02
N GLU A 32 2.92 0.58 6.39
CA GLU A 32 2.97 -0.24 7.60
C GLU A 32 4.16 -1.20 7.57
N LYS A 33 4.34 -1.95 6.46
CA LYS A 33 5.51 -2.84 6.27
C LYS A 33 6.83 -2.10 6.49
N ARG A 34 6.99 -0.89 5.91
CA ARG A 34 8.20 -0.06 6.10
C ARG A 34 8.39 0.38 7.55
N GLN A 35 7.32 0.75 8.25
CA GLN A 35 7.40 1.14 9.65
C GLN A 35 7.80 -0.03 10.56
N ILE A 36 7.26 -1.22 10.29
CA ILE A 36 7.64 -2.45 11.00
C ILE A 36 9.12 -2.75 10.76
N ALA A 37 9.57 -2.75 9.50
CA ALA A 37 10.97 -2.97 9.15
C ALA A 37 11.92 -1.98 9.85
N LYS A 38 11.58 -0.69 9.91
CA LYS A 38 12.34 0.31 10.68
C LYS A 38 12.44 -0.05 12.16
N LYS A 39 11.34 -0.44 12.80
CA LYS A 39 11.34 -0.85 14.22
C LYS A 39 12.19 -2.12 14.44
N MET A 40 12.17 -3.06 13.50
CA MET A 40 12.99 -4.27 13.54
C MET A 40 14.47 -3.96 13.41
N LEU A 41 14.87 -3.06 12.48
CA LEU A 41 16.25 -2.58 12.37
C LEU A 41 16.75 -1.97 13.68
N VAL A 42 15.94 -1.09 14.30
CA VAL A 42 16.27 -0.48 15.61
C VAL A 42 16.42 -1.54 16.72
N LYS A 43 15.67 -2.65 16.64
CA LYS A 43 15.76 -3.78 17.56
C LYS A 43 16.91 -4.74 17.26
N GLY A 44 17.69 -4.50 16.19
CA GLY A 44 18.86 -5.30 15.85
C GLY A 44 18.57 -6.56 15.03
N TYR A 45 17.39 -6.69 14.42
CA TYR A 45 17.12 -7.78 13.47
C TYR A 45 17.98 -7.61 12.21
N ASP A 46 18.47 -8.72 11.67
CA ASP A 46 19.22 -8.72 10.42
C ASP A 46 18.30 -8.53 9.21
N ILE A 47 18.88 -8.13 8.07
CA ILE A 47 18.12 -7.77 6.87
C ILE A 47 17.37 -8.98 6.29
N GLN A 48 17.92 -10.20 6.38
CA GLN A 48 17.26 -11.39 5.82
C GLN A 48 16.00 -11.71 6.61
N THR A 49 16.08 -11.69 7.95
CA THR A 49 14.91 -11.87 8.81
C THR A 49 13.83 -10.81 8.54
N ILE A 50 14.21 -9.55 8.33
CA ILE A 50 13.25 -8.48 8.00
C ILE A 50 12.63 -8.70 6.62
N HIS A 51 13.41 -9.12 5.63
CA HIS A 51 12.92 -9.45 4.29
C HIS A 51 11.89 -10.57 4.34
N GLU A 52 12.19 -11.66 5.05
CA GLU A 52 11.28 -12.81 5.19
C GLU A 52 9.97 -12.42 5.89
N LEU A 53 10.02 -11.61 6.95
CA LEU A 53 8.84 -11.30 7.76
C LEU A 53 7.98 -10.17 7.19
N THR A 54 8.57 -9.21 6.47
CA THR A 54 7.84 -8.06 5.91
C THR A 54 7.58 -8.19 4.42
N GLU A 55 8.25 -9.14 3.75
CA GLU A 55 8.29 -9.32 2.30
C GLU A 55 8.76 -8.06 1.55
N LEU A 56 9.42 -7.12 2.24
CA LEU A 56 10.00 -5.96 1.60
C LEU A 56 11.29 -6.38 0.89
N PRO A 57 11.56 -5.86 -0.33
CA PRO A 57 12.83 -6.10 -0.99
C PRO A 57 14.01 -5.71 -0.11
N ILE A 58 15.09 -6.49 -0.16
CA ILE A 58 16.33 -6.23 0.58
C ILE A 58 16.82 -4.79 0.32
N GLU A 59 16.84 -4.36 -0.95
CA GLU A 59 17.23 -3.00 -1.34
C GLU A 59 16.36 -1.92 -0.68
N GLU A 60 15.08 -2.20 -0.47
CA GLU A 60 14.18 -1.26 0.22
C GLU A 60 14.50 -1.19 1.70
N ILE A 61 14.77 -2.34 2.35
CA ILE A 61 15.15 -2.41 3.76
C ILE A 61 16.48 -1.70 4.02
N GLU A 62 17.46 -1.85 3.13
CA GLU A 62 18.76 -1.16 3.24
C GLU A 62 18.61 0.37 3.19
N LYS A 63 17.66 0.88 2.40
CA LYS A 63 17.33 2.32 2.33
C LYS A 63 16.63 2.85 3.58
N LEU A 64 16.20 1.99 4.51
CA LEU A 64 15.55 2.38 5.76
C LEU A 64 16.51 2.57 6.93
N LYS A 65 17.79 2.16 6.79
CA LYS A 65 18.87 2.46 7.73
C LYS A 65 19.16 3.95 7.77
#